data_AF-A0A7W0KW05-F1
#
_entry.id   AF-A0A7W0KW05-F1
#
_cell.length_a   1.000
_cell.length_b   1.000
_cell.length_c   1.000
_cell.angle_alpha   90.00
_cell.angle_beta   90.00
_cell.angle_gamma   90.00
#
_symmetry.space_group_name_H-M   'P 1'
#
loop_
_entity.id
_entity.type
_entity.pdbx_description
1 polymer ?
#
loop_
_entity_poly.entity_id
_entity_poly.type
_entity_poly.pdbx_seq_one_letter_code
_entity_poly.pdbx_strand_id
1 'polypeptide(L)'
;MSDVALEPQPPRAHARIVYLGPVSPHWEVYGDWGDRTVLDEFRARVLARLVLLPRDDPQFRRNRERVVRDGEREAISLEWDLGRPDDG
;
A
#
# COMPACT_ATOMS: atom_id res chain seq x y z
N MET A 1 20.75 -17.70 18.13
CA MET A 1 19.37 -17.59 17.62
C MET A 1 19.49 -17.54 16.11
N SER A 2 19.04 -18.58 15.41
CA SER A 2 19.14 -18.58 13.95
C SER A 2 18.18 -17.52 13.41
N ASP A 3 18.76 -16.50 12.82
CA ASP A 3 18.06 -15.51 12.02
C ASP A 3 17.59 -16.25 10.76
N VAL A 4 16.36 -16.76 10.79
CA VAL A 4 15.73 -17.33 9.60
C VAL A 4 15.41 -16.14 8.71
N ALA A 5 16.36 -15.77 7.84
CA ALA A 5 16.08 -14.90 6.73
C ALA A 5 14.91 -15.54 5.96
N LEU A 6 13.71 -14.96 6.10
CA LEU A 6 12.55 -15.35 5.33
C LEU A 6 12.93 -15.17 3.86
N GLU A 7 13.09 -16.28 3.14
CA GLU A 7 13.24 -16.20 1.68
C GLU A 7 12.04 -15.39 1.15
N PRO A 8 12.28 -14.38 0.29
CA PRO A 8 11.21 -13.55 -0.24
C PRO A 8 10.24 -14.45 -1.01
N GLN A 9 9.09 -14.71 -0.40
CA GLN A 9 8.02 -15.47 -1.04
C GLN A 9 7.53 -14.67 -2.24
N PRO A 10 7.23 -15.34 -3.37
CA PRO A 10 6.62 -14.65 -4.49
C PRO A 10 5.33 -13.96 -4.03
N PRO A 11 5.03 -12.75 -4.51
CA PRO A 11 3.81 -12.05 -4.10
C PRO A 11 2.58 -12.93 -4.40
N ARG A 12 1.68 -13.05 -3.43
CA ARG A 12 0.41 -13.77 -3.55
C ARG A 12 -0.77 -12.88 -3.94
N ALA A 13 -0.56 -11.56 -3.93
CA ALA A 13 -1.51 -10.56 -4.38
C ALA A 13 -0.78 -9.28 -4.81
N HIS A 14 -1.47 -8.41 -5.54
CA HIS A 14 -1.00 -7.08 -5.92
C HIS A 14 -2.03 -6.00 -5.59
N ALA A 15 -1.57 -4.90 -4.99
CA ALA A 15 -2.37 -3.74 -4.71
C ALA A 15 -1.73 -2.46 -5.27
N ARG A 16 -2.54 -1.61 -5.89
CA ARG A 16 -2.14 -0.31 -6.41
C ARG A 16 -2.79 0.80 -5.60
N ILE A 17 -1.95 1.66 -5.01
CA ILE A 17 -2.35 2.77 -4.13
C ILE A 17 -2.23 4.05 -4.94
N VAL A 18 -3.37 4.69 -5.22
CA VAL A 18 -3.49 5.82 -6.14
C VAL A 18 -3.78 7.10 -5.37
N TYR A 19 -2.99 8.14 -5.62
CA TYR A 19 -3.26 9.48 -5.11
C TYR A 19 -4.30 10.18 -5.98
N LEU A 20 -5.49 10.42 -5.44
CA LEU A 20 -6.60 11.07 -6.13
C LEU A 20 -6.49 12.60 -6.16
N GLY A 21 -5.71 13.18 -5.24
CA GLY A 21 -5.46 14.61 -5.17
C GLY A 21 -5.65 15.22 -3.77
N PRO A 22 -5.59 16.56 -3.67
CA PRO A 22 -5.55 17.28 -2.39
C PRO A 22 -6.92 17.39 -1.71
N VAL A 23 -8.00 16.84 -2.29
CA VAL A 23 -9.35 16.84 -1.72
C VAL A 23 -9.71 15.42 -1.31
N SER A 24 -10.34 15.26 -0.14
CA SER A 24 -10.72 13.95 0.36
C SER A 24 -11.81 13.29 -0.52
N PRO A 25 -11.74 11.96 -0.77
CA PRO A 25 -10.68 11.04 -0.33
C PRO A 25 -9.38 11.25 -1.13
N HIS A 26 -8.24 11.37 -0.42
CA HIS A 26 -6.94 11.59 -1.05
C HIS A 26 -6.38 10.35 -1.76
N TRP A 27 -6.85 9.17 -1.37
CA TRP A 27 -6.28 7.89 -1.78
C TRP A 27 -7.36 6.91 -2.16
N GLU A 28 -7.07 6.10 -3.16
CA GLU A 28 -7.80 4.87 -3.48
C GLU A 28 -6.84 3.68 -3.47
N VAL A 29 -7.35 2.50 -3.16
CA VAL A 29 -6.57 1.26 -3.20
C VAL A 29 -7.32 0.25 -4.07
N TYR A 30 -6.68 -0.13 -5.17
CA TYR A 30 -7.15 -1.17 -6.07
C TYR A 30 -6.42 -2.48 -5.76
N GLY A 31 -7.14 -3.58 -5.83
CA GLY A 31 -6.55 -4.92 -5.87
C GLY A 31 -6.59 -5.42 -7.30
N ASP A 32 -5.43 -5.63 -7.91
CA ASP A 32 -5.36 -6.00 -9.33
C ASP A 32 -5.46 -7.51 -9.54
N TRP A 33 -4.85 -8.30 -8.64
CA TRP A 33 -4.96 -9.77 -8.61
C TRP A 33 -4.61 -10.34 -7.24
N GLY A 34 -5.07 -11.57 -6.95
CA GLY A 34 -4.83 -12.28 -5.69
C GLY A 34 -6.10 -12.61 -4.92
N ASP A 35 -5.96 -13.03 -3.66
CA ASP A 35 -7.09 -13.30 -2.77
C ASP A 35 -7.81 -12.00 -2.40
N ARG A 36 -9.12 -11.95 -2.67
CA ARG A 36 -9.95 -10.77 -2.45
C ARG A 36 -10.07 -10.39 -0.97
N THR A 37 -10.18 -11.37 -0.07
CA THR A 37 -10.33 -11.11 1.36
C THR A 37 -9.05 -10.49 1.90
N VAL A 38 -7.89 -11.02 1.50
CA VAL A 38 -6.58 -10.44 1.85
C VAL A 38 -6.47 -8.99 1.37
N LEU A 39 -6.86 -8.72 0.12
CA LEU A 39 -6.81 -7.37 -0.46
C LEU A 39 -7.80 -6.40 0.21
N ASP A 40 -9.01 -6.85 0.52
CA ASP A 40 -10.03 -6.03 1.18
C ASP A 40 -9.59 -5.65 2.61
N GLU A 41 -9.02 -6.59 3.37
CA GLU A 41 -8.47 -6.32 4.70
C GLU A 41 -7.24 -5.40 4.64
N PHE A 42 -6.36 -5.60 3.66
CA PHE A 42 -5.21 -4.74 3.43
C PHE A 42 -5.64 -3.32 3.07
N ARG A 43 -6.60 -3.17 2.15
CA ARG A 43 -7.20 -1.88 1.77
C ARG A 43 -7.74 -1.13 2.98
N ALA A 44 -8.49 -1.79 3.86
CA ALA A 44 -8.99 -1.18 5.08
C ALA A 44 -7.86 -0.63 5.97
N ARG A 45 -6.79 -1.40 6.14
CA ARG A 45 -5.59 -1.00 6.92
C ARG A 45 -4.81 0.15 6.27
N VAL A 46 -4.72 0.20 4.94
CA VAL A 46 -4.08 1.30 4.20
C VAL A 46 -4.90 2.58 4.35
N LEU A 47 -6.20 2.52 4.05
CA LEU A 47 -7.07 3.68 4.12
C LEU A 47 -7.14 4.24 5.55
N ALA A 48 -7.21 3.39 6.58
CA ALA A 48 -7.18 3.85 7.98
C ALA A 48 -5.90 4.65 8.32
N ARG A 49 -4.77 4.37 7.67
CA ARG A 49 -3.51 5.10 7.86
C ARG A 49 -3.41 6.37 7.03
N LEU A 50 -4.03 6.40 5.86
CA LEU A 50 -3.83 7.46 4.86
C LEU A 50 -5.02 8.42 4.70
N VAL A 51 -6.20 8.09 5.21
CA VAL A 51 -7.46 8.83 4.94
C VAL A 51 -7.39 10.33 5.24
N LEU A 52 -6.64 10.74 6.27
CA LEU A 52 -6.48 12.15 6.66
C LEU A 52 -5.18 12.79 6.15
N LEU A 53 -4.35 12.05 5.41
CA LEU A 53 -3.00 12.48 5.07
C LEU A 53 -2.88 12.72 3.57
N PRO A 54 -2.78 13.97 3.09
CA PRO A 54 -2.37 14.21 1.71
C PRO A 54 -0.90 13.78 1.51
N ARG A 55 -0.49 13.62 0.25
CA ARG A 55 0.86 13.16 -0.14
C ARG A 55 2.00 14.00 0.47
N ASP A 56 1.80 15.31 0.60
CA ASP A 56 2.85 16.23 1.04
C ASP A 56 2.87 16.41 2.58
N ASP A 57 2.04 15.67 3.32
CA ASP A 57 2.01 15.68 4.78
C ASP A 57 3.27 15.00 5.38
N PRO A 58 3.92 15.57 6.42
CA PRO A 58 5.10 14.95 7.05
C PRO A 58 4.86 13.53 7.59
N GLN A 59 3.65 13.23 8.07
CA GLN A 59 3.27 11.91 8.60
C GLN A 59 3.08 10.87 7.48
N PHE A 60 2.81 11.31 6.24
CA PHE A 60 2.62 10.40 5.10
C PHE A 60 3.80 9.44 4.93
N ARG A 61 5.05 9.93 5.00
CA ARG A 61 6.25 9.09 4.83
C ARG A 61 6.29 7.93 5.84
N ARG A 62 5.98 8.21 7.11
CA ARG A 62 5.95 7.19 8.17
C ARG A 62 4.83 6.18 7.97
N ASN A 63 3.64 6.63 7.54
CA ASN A 63 2.53 5.74 7.29
C ASN A 63 2.74 4.90 6.02
N ARG A 64 3.39 5.46 4.99
CA ARG A 64 3.82 4.74 3.80
C ARG A 64 4.77 3.59 4.14
N GLU A 65 5.79 3.83 4.97
CA GLU A 65 6.69 2.76 5.45
C GLU A 65 5.92 1.65 6.19
N ARG A 66 4.94 2.00 7.02
CA ARG A 66 4.08 1.02 7.69
C ARG A 66 3.24 0.21 6.70
N VAL A 67 2.71 0.85 5.66
CA VAL A 67 1.95 0.18 4.59
C VAL A 67 2.85 -0.78 3.80
N VAL A 68 4.09 -0.40 3.50
CA VAL A 68 5.06 -1.29 2.84
C VAL A 68 5.31 -2.53 3.70
N ARG A 69 5.55 -2.37 5.01
CA ARG A 69 5.75 -3.51 5.91
C ARG A 69 4.53 -4.43 6.04
N ASP A 70 3.33 -3.86 6.04
CA ASP A 70 2.09 -4.64 6.03
C ASP A 70 2.02 -5.50 4.74
N GLY A 71 2.37 -4.92 3.58
CA GLY A 71 2.42 -5.64 2.30
C GLY A 71 3.46 -6.75 2.30
N GLU A 72 4.68 -6.46 2.75
CA GLU A 72 5.77 -7.45 2.88
C GLU A 72 5.36 -8.64 3.75
N ARG A 73 4.75 -8.36 4.92
CA ARG A 73 4.30 -9.41 5.87
C ARG A 73 3.26 -10.35 5.27
N GLU A 74 2.46 -9.87 4.32
CA GLU A 74 1.35 -10.61 3.72
C GLU A 74 1.67 -11.05 2.28
N ALA A 75 2.92 -10.89 1.82
CA ALA A 75 3.36 -11.14 0.46
C ALA A 75 2.46 -10.44 -0.59
N ILE A 76 2.10 -9.18 -0.33
CA ILE A 76 1.35 -8.32 -1.26
C ILE A 76 2.35 -7.38 -1.92
N SER A 77 2.50 -7.45 -3.24
CA SER A 77 3.28 -6.46 -3.98
C SER A 77 2.50 -5.15 -4.07
N LEU A 78 3.21 -4.02 -3.97
CA LEU A 78 2.59 -2.70 -3.94
C LEU A 78 3.07 -1.83 -5.09
N GLU A 79 2.12 -1.19 -5.77
CA GLU A 79 2.37 -0.09 -6.69
C GLU A 79 1.85 1.22 -6.10
N TRP A 80 2.58 2.31 -6.33
CA TRP A 80 2.19 3.66 -5.90
C TRP A 80 2.06 4.54 -7.13
N ASP A 81 0.84 4.92 -7.46
CA ASP A 81 0.55 5.92 -8.48
C ASP A 81 0.34 7.27 -7.77
N LEU A 82 1.29 8.18 -7.95
CA LEU A 82 1.26 9.50 -7.32
C LEU A 82 0.78 10.61 -8.27
N GLY A 83 0.22 10.21 -9.43
CA GLY A 83 -0.33 11.11 -10.43
C GLY A 83 0.73 11.93 -11.19
N ARG A 84 1.96 11.41 -11.36
CA ARG A 84 2.92 12.05 -12.26
C ARG A 84 2.66 11.62 -13.71
N PRO A 85 2.97 12.47 -14.70
CA PRO A 85 2.79 12.15 -16.12
C PRO A 85 3.49 10.86 -16.57
N ASP A 86 4.52 10.42 -15.85
CA ASP A 86 5.39 9.29 -16.21
C ASP A 86 5.14 8.02 -15.37
N ASP A 87 4.13 8.01 -14.49
CA ASP A 87 3.81 6.87 -13.60
C ASP A 87 2.82 5.85 -14.24
N GLY A 88 2.65 5.85 -15.58
CA GLY A 88 1.68 5.02 -16.31
C GLY A 88 2.24 4.20 -17.47
#